data_AF-A0A176S483-F1
#
_entry.id   AF-A0A176S483-F1
#
_cell.length_a   1.000
_cell.length_b   1.000
_cell.length_c   1.000
_cell.angle_alpha   90.00
_cell.angle_beta   90.00
_cell.angle_gamma   90.00
#
_symmetry.space_group_name_H-M   'P 1'
#
loop_
_entity.id
_entity.type
_entity.pdbx_description
1 polymer ?
#
loop_
_entity_poly.entity_id
_entity_poly.type
_entity_poly.pdbx_seq_one_letter_code
_entity_poly.pdbx_strand_id
1 'polypeptide(L)'
;MEQLLDLKIAEDREKWKQHELQMSKFDQRLMAIGARWGSQSEDAFRNGLAAILKEIPDIEVIHVDEHDDQGIVFGYPEEIELDIIIKNGLLIIVEMKSATDKSDVYRFEYI
;
A
#
# COMPACT_ATOMS: atom_id res chain seq x y z
N MET A 1 12.44 -40.33 3.62
CA MET A 1 11.37 -39.32 3.55
C MET A 1 11.70 -38.08 4.36
N GLU A 2 12.16 -38.24 5.61
CA GLU A 2 12.55 -37.13 6.50
C GLU A 2 13.66 -36.23 5.91
N GLN A 3 14.73 -36.82 5.36
CA GLN A 3 15.81 -36.07 4.70
C GLN A 3 15.37 -35.26 3.47
N LEU A 4 14.36 -35.73 2.71
CA LEU A 4 13.83 -35.01 1.55
C LEU A 4 12.96 -33.83 1.98
N LEU A 5 12.24 -33.99 3.10
CA LEU A 5 11.44 -32.93 3.69
C LEU A 5 12.34 -31.81 4.24
N ASP A 6 13.42 -32.16 4.92
CA ASP A 6 14.40 -31.19 5.44
C ASP A 6 15.10 -30.41 4.32
N LEU A 7 15.46 -31.09 3.23
CA LEU A 7 16.04 -30.45 2.05
C LEU A 7 15.07 -29.43 1.44
N LYS A 8 13.79 -29.83 1.32
CA LYS A 8 12.74 -28.98 0.76
C LYS A 8 12.49 -27.74 1.62
N ILE A 9 12.45 -27.91 2.94
CA ILE A 9 12.29 -26.81 3.90
C ILE A 9 13.49 -25.85 3.85
N ALA A 10 14.70 -26.36 3.66
CA ALA A 10 15.90 -25.55 3.54
C ALA A 10 15.91 -24.73 2.24
N GLU A 11 15.56 -25.34 1.10
CA GLU A 11 15.41 -24.65 -0.18
C GLU A 11 14.33 -23.57 -0.13
N ASP A 12 13.18 -23.88 0.45
CA ASP A 12 12.07 -22.93 0.53
C ASP A 12 12.46 -21.77 1.45
N ARG A 13 13.16 -22.00 2.57
CA ARG A 13 13.70 -20.92 3.44
C ARG A 13 14.71 -20.03 2.73
N GLU A 14 15.57 -20.59 1.90
CA GLU A 14 16.54 -19.79 1.14
C GLU A 14 15.83 -18.92 0.11
N LYS A 15 14.82 -19.45 -0.59
CA LYS A 15 13.97 -18.66 -1.49
C LYS A 15 13.24 -17.53 -0.75
N TRP A 16 12.71 -17.80 0.44
CA TRP A 16 12.07 -16.79 1.28
C TRP A 16 13.03 -15.66 1.66
N LYS A 17 14.25 -15.98 2.07
CA LYS A 17 15.29 -14.97 2.37
C LYS A 17 15.66 -14.14 1.15
N GLN A 18 15.77 -14.76 -0.02
CA GLN A 18 16.07 -14.03 -1.26
C GLN A 18 14.93 -13.08 -1.62
N HIS A 19 13.67 -13.51 -1.50
CA HIS A 19 12.51 -12.66 -1.73
C HIS A 19 12.41 -11.51 -0.71
N GLU A 20 12.66 -11.79 0.57
CA GLU A 20 12.69 -10.77 1.63
C GLU A 20 13.77 -9.71 1.36
N LEU A 21 14.97 -10.13 0.94
CA LEU A 21 16.05 -9.23 0.58
C LEU A 21 15.72 -8.38 -0.67
N GLN A 22 15.04 -8.97 -1.66
CA GLN A 22 14.58 -8.25 -2.84
C GLN A 22 13.50 -7.22 -2.49
N MET A 23 12.53 -7.60 -1.65
CA MET A 23 11.49 -6.71 -1.13
C MET A 23 12.08 -5.56 -0.31
N SER A 24 13.05 -5.83 0.57
CA SER A 24 13.71 -4.79 1.37
C SER A 24 14.49 -3.78 0.50
N LYS A 25 15.19 -4.24 -0.52
CA LYS A 25 15.87 -3.35 -1.49
C LYS A 25 14.89 -2.54 -2.32
N PHE A 26 13.74 -3.12 -2.62
CA PHE A 26 12.68 -2.48 -3.36
C PHE A 26 12.01 -1.37 -2.52
N ASP A 27 11.71 -1.66 -1.25
CA ASP A 27 11.22 -0.70 -0.26
C ASP A 27 12.17 0.48 -0.08
N GLN A 28 13.48 0.22 0.07
CA GLN A 28 14.51 1.26 0.13
C GLN A 28 14.54 2.17 -1.12
N ARG A 29 14.27 1.62 -2.32
CA ARG A 29 14.21 2.40 -3.56
C ARG A 29 12.95 3.25 -3.62
N LEU A 30 11.81 2.70 -3.19
CA LEU A 30 10.57 3.46 -3.08
C LEU A 30 10.70 4.63 -2.12
N MET A 31 11.25 4.40 -0.91
CA MET A 31 11.52 5.45 0.07
C MET A 31 12.47 6.53 -0.49
N ALA A 32 13.53 6.12 -1.21
CA ALA A 32 14.51 7.05 -1.79
C ALA A 32 13.97 7.89 -2.97
N ILE A 33 12.91 7.41 -3.64
CA ILE A 33 12.17 8.13 -4.68
C ILE A 33 11.15 9.07 -4.04
N GLY A 34 10.40 8.59 -3.05
CA GLY A 34 9.40 9.37 -2.32
C GLY A 34 10.00 10.57 -1.58
N ALA A 35 11.16 10.41 -0.93
CA ALA A 35 11.79 11.48 -0.15
C ALA A 35 12.31 12.68 -0.96
N ARG A 36 12.34 12.61 -2.30
CA ARG A 36 12.88 13.69 -3.14
C ARG A 36 11.85 14.64 -3.69
N TRP A 37 10.60 14.22 -3.82
CA TRP A 37 9.55 15.01 -4.45
C TRP A 37 8.52 15.41 -3.38
N GLY A 38 7.95 16.62 -3.45
CA GLY A 38 6.92 17.08 -2.50
C GLY A 38 5.60 16.34 -2.69
N SER A 39 4.48 17.04 -2.90
CA SER A 39 3.20 16.39 -3.24
C SER A 39 3.26 15.47 -4.47
N GLN A 40 4.17 15.76 -5.43
CA GLN A 40 4.50 14.86 -6.55
C GLN A 40 5.10 13.51 -6.14
N SER A 41 5.54 13.34 -4.88
CA SER A 41 5.97 12.04 -4.34
C SER A 41 4.81 11.16 -3.92
N GLU A 42 3.71 11.71 -3.43
CA GLU A 42 2.58 10.90 -2.97
C GLU A 42 1.91 10.23 -4.17
N ASP A 43 1.65 10.97 -5.25
CA ASP A 43 1.15 10.38 -6.50
C ASP A 43 2.11 9.33 -7.08
N ALA A 44 3.42 9.60 -7.07
CA ALA A 44 4.41 8.66 -7.58
C ALA A 44 4.51 7.40 -6.70
N PHE A 45 4.42 7.56 -5.39
CA PHE A 45 4.42 6.47 -4.41
C PHE A 45 3.15 5.63 -4.52
N ARG A 46 1.98 6.28 -4.60
CA ARG A 46 0.68 5.64 -4.82
C ARG A 46 0.68 4.85 -6.12
N ASN A 47 1.07 5.47 -7.23
CA ASN A 47 1.14 4.80 -8.53
C ASN A 47 2.11 3.62 -8.52
N GLY A 48 3.27 3.77 -7.87
CA GLY A 48 4.24 2.68 -7.70
C GLY A 48 3.68 1.52 -6.88
N LEU A 49 3.05 1.81 -5.75
CA LEU A 49 2.48 0.78 -4.87
C LEU A 49 1.24 0.11 -5.48
N ALA A 50 0.36 0.89 -6.13
CA ALA A 50 -0.78 0.37 -6.87
C ALA A 50 -0.35 -0.56 -8.02
N ALA A 51 0.74 -0.24 -8.73
CA ALA A 51 1.27 -1.10 -9.78
C ALA A 51 1.69 -2.48 -9.25
N ILE A 52 2.36 -2.54 -8.10
CA ILE A 52 2.78 -3.79 -7.46
C ILE A 52 1.57 -4.58 -6.96
N LEU A 53 0.63 -3.90 -6.29
CA LEU A 53 -0.57 -4.55 -5.73
C LEU A 53 -1.42 -5.19 -6.83
N LYS A 54 -1.51 -4.55 -8.01
CA LYS A 54 -2.21 -5.08 -9.20
C LYS A 54 -1.53 -6.33 -9.80
N GLU A 55 -0.28 -6.63 -9.47
CA GLU A 55 0.36 -7.89 -9.87
C GLU A 55 -0.09 -9.08 -9.01
N ILE A 56 -0.73 -8.82 -7.86
CA ILE A 56 -1.23 -9.87 -6.98
C ILE A 56 -2.61 -10.34 -7.47
N PRO A 57 -2.81 -11.65 -7.68
CA PRO A 57 -4.11 -12.18 -8.08
C PRO A 57 -5.23 -11.79 -7.11
N ASP A 58 -6.41 -11.53 -7.68
CA ASP A 58 -7.63 -11.19 -6.96
C ASP A 58 -7.55 -9.89 -6.12
N ILE A 59 -6.57 -9.03 -6.39
CA ILE A 59 -6.46 -7.67 -5.83
C ILE A 59 -6.84 -6.63 -6.88
N GLU A 60 -7.76 -5.75 -6.50
CA GLU A 60 -8.06 -4.51 -7.21
C GLU A 60 -7.68 -3.32 -6.34
N VAL A 61 -7.11 -2.29 -6.95
CA VAL A 61 -6.78 -1.02 -6.28
C VAL A 61 -7.53 0.09 -7.00
N ILE A 62 -8.36 0.81 -6.24
CA ILE A 62 -9.19 1.93 -6.69
C ILE A 62 -8.72 3.18 -5.96
N HIS A 63 -8.52 4.26 -6.70
CA HIS A 63 -8.27 5.58 -6.16
C HIS A 63 -9.54 6.41 -6.32
N VAL A 64 -10.04 6.99 -5.24
CA VAL A 64 -11.23 7.84 -5.20
C VAL A 64 -10.78 9.25 -4.85
N ASP A 65 -11.19 10.20 -5.68
CA ASP A 65 -10.97 11.63 -5.50
C ASP A 65 -12.30 12.30 -5.88
N GLU A 66 -13.12 12.56 -4.86
CA GLU A 66 -14.49 13.06 -5.03
C GLU A 66 -14.81 14.17 -4.03
N HIS A 67 -15.60 15.15 -4.49
CA HIS A 67 -16.07 16.25 -3.64
C HIS A 67 -17.36 15.87 -2.91
N ASP A 68 -17.37 15.92 -1.58
CA ASP A 68 -18.57 15.71 -0.76
C ASP A 68 -19.32 17.03 -0.56
N ASP A 69 -20.13 17.44 -1.54
CA ASP A 69 -20.95 18.66 -1.48
C ASP A 69 -21.89 18.73 -0.25
N GLN A 70 -22.26 17.58 0.32
CA GLN A 70 -23.25 17.50 1.39
C GLN A 70 -22.60 17.48 2.78
N GLY A 71 -21.28 17.32 2.86
CA GLY A 71 -20.57 17.18 4.12
C GLY A 71 -21.01 15.97 4.93
N ILE A 72 -21.31 14.86 4.26
CA ILE A 72 -21.69 13.59 4.88
C ILE A 72 -20.55 13.03 5.73
N VAL A 73 -19.30 13.16 5.26
CA VAL A 73 -18.12 12.58 5.92
C VAL A 73 -17.70 13.41 7.13
N PHE A 74 -17.42 14.70 6.92
CA PHE A 74 -16.85 15.57 7.97
C PHE A 74 -17.84 16.58 8.58
N GLY A 75 -19.10 16.59 8.14
CA GLY A 75 -20.11 17.56 8.58
C GLY A 75 -20.06 18.91 7.86
N TYR A 76 -19.20 19.06 6.84
CA TYR A 76 -19.08 20.23 5.97
C TYR A 76 -18.53 19.81 4.59
N PRO A 77 -18.80 20.59 3.52
CA PRO A 77 -18.31 20.24 2.18
C PRO A 77 -16.79 20.23 2.11
N GLU A 78 -16.22 19.14 1.60
CA GLU A 78 -14.77 18.90 1.59
C GLU A 78 -14.40 17.93 0.45
N GLU A 79 -13.17 18.03 -0.05
CA GLU A 79 -12.62 17.03 -0.97
C GLU A 79 -12.26 15.75 -0.21
N ILE A 80 -12.69 14.61 -0.72
CA ILE A 80 -12.42 13.29 -0.14
C ILE A 80 -11.51 12.51 -1.08
N GLU A 81 -10.31 12.21 -0.59
CA GLU A 81 -9.33 11.38 -1.27
C GLU A 81 -9.14 10.07 -0.49
N LEU A 82 -9.31 8.92 -1.15
CA LEU A 82 -9.19 7.59 -0.55
C LEU A 82 -8.57 6.59 -1.51
N ASP A 83 -7.73 5.70 -0.96
CA ASP A 83 -7.26 4.52 -1.67
C ASP A 83 -7.98 3.26 -1.15
N ILE A 84 -8.53 2.45 -2.04
CA ILE A 84 -9.34 1.27 -1.70
C ILE A 84 -8.71 0.03 -2.32
N ILE A 85 -8.55 -1.01 -1.50
CA ILE A 85 -8.11 -2.33 -1.93
C ILE A 85 -9.30 -3.29 -1.83
N ILE A 86 -9.62 -3.97 -2.93
CA ILE A 86 -10.64 -5.02 -2.95
C ILE A 86 -9.94 -6.35 -3.15
N LYS A 87 -10.19 -7.32 -2.26
CA LYS A 87 -9.67 -8.68 -2.39
C LYS A 87 -10.72 -9.72 -2.01
N ASN A 88 -11.09 -10.59 -2.95
CA ASN A 88 -12.13 -11.61 -2.73
C ASN A 88 -13.45 -11.04 -2.15
N GLY A 89 -13.84 -9.84 -2.59
CA GLY A 89 -15.03 -9.15 -2.08
C GLY A 89 -14.86 -8.47 -0.71
N LEU A 90 -13.69 -8.57 -0.07
CA LEU A 90 -13.35 -7.75 1.09
C LEU A 90 -12.86 -6.38 0.61
N LEU A 91 -13.53 -5.33 1.05
CA LEU A 91 -13.12 -3.94 0.85
C LEU A 91 -12.25 -3.48 2.03
N ILE A 92 -11.08 -2.93 1.73
CA ILE A 92 -10.14 -2.38 2.69
C ILE A 92 -9.86 -0.93 2.28
N ILE A 93 -10.14 0.02 3.15
CA ILE A 93 -9.78 1.42 2.97
C ILE A 93 -8.35 1.62 3.49
N VAL A 94 -7.51 2.27 2.71
CA VAL A 94 -6.10 2.52 3.01
C VAL A 94 -5.77 3.97 2.67
N GLU A 95 -4.93 4.59 3.48
CA GLU A 95 -4.31 5.89 3.16
C GLU A 95 -2.88 5.62 2.69
N MET A 96 -2.58 5.86 1.41
CA MET A 96 -1.25 5.59 0.85
C MET A 96 -0.37 6.83 0.91
N LYS A 97 0.57 6.87 1.87
CA LYS A 97 1.54 7.97 2.01
C LYS A 97 2.98 7.50 1.96
N SER A 98 3.85 8.34 1.38
CA SER A 98 5.30 8.11 1.35
C SER A 98 5.96 8.31 2.72
N ALA A 99 5.28 9.03 3.63
CA ALA A 99 5.59 9.18 5.05
C ALA A 99 4.31 9.54 5.82
N THR A 100 4.24 9.19 7.10
CA THR A 100 3.06 9.42 7.94
C THR A 100 3.47 10.01 9.28
N ASP A 101 2.73 11.00 9.76
CA ASP A 101 2.83 11.55 11.09
C ASP A 101 1.59 11.25 11.96
N LYS A 102 1.59 11.72 13.21
CA LYS A 102 0.45 11.46 14.12
C LYS A 102 -0.84 12.10 13.65
N SER A 103 -0.75 13.28 13.03
CA SER A 103 -1.92 14.03 12.55
C SER A 103 -2.58 13.34 11.36
N ASP A 104 -1.78 12.71 10.49
CA ASP A 104 -2.28 11.90 9.39
C ASP A 104 -3.13 10.72 9.88
N VAL A 105 -2.65 10.01 10.92
CA VAL A 105 -3.39 8.89 11.53
C VAL A 105 -4.71 9.36 12.13
N TYR A 106 -4.68 10.47 12.87
CA TYR A 106 -5.91 11.02 13.46
C TYR A 106 -6.92 11.41 12.39
N ARG A 107 -6.48 12.03 11.27
CA ARG A 107 -7.39 12.39 10.18
C ARG A 107 -8.06 11.15 9.58
N PHE A 108 -7.31 10.07 9.37
CA PHE A 108 -7.87 8.82 8.84
C PHE A 108 -8.91 8.18 9.76
N GLU A 109 -8.76 8.29 11.09
CA GLU A 109 -9.75 7.77 12.05
C GLU A 109 -11.11 8.49 11.98
N TYR A 110 -11.18 9.68 11.40
CA TYR A 110 -12.42 10.46 11.27
C TYR A 110 -13.13 10.29 9.92
N ILE A 111 -12.59 9.46 9.02
CA ILE A 111 -13.24 9.04 7.77
C ILE A 111 -14.00 7.75 8.01
#